data_AF-A0A7I7QCS6-F1
#
_entry.id   AF-A0A7I7QCS6-F1
#
_cell.length_a   1.000
_cell.length_b   1.000
_cell.length_c   1.000
_cell.angle_alpha   90.00
_cell.angle_beta   90.00
_cell.angle_gamma   90.00
#
_symmetry.space_group_name_H-M   'P 1'
#
loop_
_entity.id
_entity.type
_entity.pdbx_description
1 polymer ?
#
loop_
_entity_poly.entity_id
_entity_poly.type
_entity_poly.pdbx_seq_one_letter_code
_entity_poly.pdbx_strand_id
1 'polypeptide(L)'
;MSGGGKITKWIAARRKDFLPLSLTIGGVLISAGAIWWGSTIDFQNFWLNVLAALALLGPGLVLSNLLVSRFESIRSREEAEARTEPLLIFTHGLFSGFIDMANELLSMASSEIRRADPKAFGYEDFPKPHTLPALCDVLRDARRTIVAFDANPPVGVTTKLPLPDDRGLTFPRTKLVLTVVEMMDREIPMPLTVLAAHGLWDSSNNVGVDFIAAYPNESPLRAPGDDFRNVVSSQVGFAAIGNYCDTGARGRAKRHVGTVSYVECVMNSLRQAEVILKSVISVVPDEILPSAARIADLTANRASEVPEN
;
A
#
# COMPACT_ATOMS: atom_id res chain seq x y z
N MET A 1 -14.49 29.12 18.12
CA MET A 1 -14.76 29.54 16.72
C MET A 1 -14.18 28.44 15.84
N SER A 2 -14.87 27.63 15.04
CA SER A 2 -16.05 27.80 14.20
C SER A 2 -16.81 26.46 14.15
N GLY A 3 -17.97 26.38 14.82
CA GLY A 3 -18.93 25.26 14.70
C GLY A 3 -19.92 25.43 13.54
N GLY A 4 -19.97 26.63 12.94
CA GLY A 4 -20.91 26.97 11.86
C GLY A 4 -20.58 26.30 10.52
N GLY A 5 -19.33 25.89 10.29
CA GLY A 5 -18.92 25.27 9.02
C GLY A 5 -19.36 23.81 8.85
N LYS A 6 -19.68 23.10 9.93
CA LYS A 6 -20.17 21.70 9.87
C LYS A 6 -21.67 21.62 9.62
N ILE A 7 -22.45 22.57 10.15
CA ILE A 7 -23.91 22.61 9.98
C ILE A 7 -24.26 22.98 8.53
N THR A 8 -23.54 23.93 7.92
CA THR A 8 -23.78 24.31 6.51
C THR A 8 -23.36 23.22 5.53
N LYS A 9 -22.29 22.45 5.81
CA LYS A 9 -21.94 21.25 5.03
C LYS A 9 -22.96 20.12 5.17
N TRP A 10 -23.53 19.93 6.36
CA TRP A 10 -24.58 18.93 6.60
C TRP A 10 -25.87 19.24 5.83
N ILE A 11 -26.26 20.53 5.76
CA ILE A 11 -27.40 20.99 4.96
C ILE A 11 -27.12 20.85 3.45
N ALA A 12 -25.88 21.08 3.01
CA ALA A 12 -25.51 20.96 1.60
C ALA A 12 -25.47 19.49 1.11
N ALA A 13 -25.07 18.54 1.96
CA ALA A 13 -25.01 17.12 1.61
C ALA A 13 -26.40 16.46 1.51
N ARG A 14 -27.40 16.94 2.28
CA ARG A 14 -28.78 16.40 2.30
C ARG A 14 -29.68 16.83 1.14
N ARG A 15 -29.19 17.62 0.18
CA ARG A 15 -29.99 18.08 -0.98
C ARG A 15 -30.53 16.96 -1.89
N LYS A 16 -30.14 15.71 -1.67
CA LYS A 16 -30.60 14.54 -2.44
C LYS A 16 -31.55 13.59 -1.69
N ASP A 17 -31.77 13.78 -0.38
CA ASP A 17 -32.65 12.90 0.41
C ASP A 17 -33.97 13.62 0.75
N PHE A 18 -34.99 13.37 -0.06
CA PHE A 18 -36.30 14.04 0.04
C PHE A 18 -37.08 13.66 1.32
N LEU A 19 -36.83 12.46 1.84
CA LEU A 19 -37.55 11.82 2.94
C LEU A 19 -37.27 12.46 4.33
N PRO A 20 -36.01 12.71 4.74
CA PRO A 20 -35.75 13.40 6.01
C PRO A 20 -36.20 14.87 5.98
N LEU A 21 -36.15 15.54 4.83
CA LEU A 21 -36.54 16.94 4.71
C LEU A 21 -38.06 17.13 4.90
N SER A 22 -38.88 16.29 4.26
CA SER A 22 -40.34 16.34 4.38
C SER A 22 -40.82 16.02 5.80
N LEU A 23 -40.20 15.05 6.47
CA LEU A 23 -40.47 14.72 7.87
C LEU A 23 -40.15 15.87 8.82
N THR A 24 -39.06 16.59 8.56
CA THR A 24 -38.66 17.74 9.39
C THR A 24 -39.65 18.91 9.21
N ILE A 25 -40.04 19.21 7.97
CA ILE A 25 -41.02 20.28 7.67
C ILE A 25 -42.39 19.93 8.26
N GLY A 26 -42.85 18.69 8.08
CA GLY A 26 -44.11 18.21 8.64
C GLY A 26 -44.13 18.27 10.18
N GLY A 27 -43.06 17.84 10.83
CA GLY A 27 -42.93 17.92 12.29
C GLY A 27 -42.97 19.36 12.82
N VAL A 28 -42.33 20.31 12.12
CA VAL A 28 -42.33 21.73 12.49
C VAL A 28 -43.73 22.34 12.34
N LEU A 29 -44.45 22.05 11.26
CA LEU A 29 -45.80 22.57 11.03
C LEU A 29 -46.81 22.03 12.05
N ILE A 30 -46.75 20.74 12.37
CA ILE A 30 -47.61 20.12 13.39
C ILE A 30 -47.32 20.72 14.77
N SER A 31 -46.04 20.93 15.09
CA SER A 31 -45.62 21.55 16.35
C SER A 31 -46.11 23.01 16.46
N ALA A 32 -46.02 23.79 15.37
CA ALA A 32 -46.51 25.16 15.33
C ALA A 32 -48.04 25.24 15.49
N GLY A 33 -48.78 24.33 14.84
CA GLY A 33 -50.24 24.23 15.00
C GLY A 33 -50.66 23.86 16.42
N ALA A 34 -49.96 22.91 17.05
CA ALA A 34 -50.21 22.53 18.45
C ALA A 34 -49.89 23.67 19.43
N ILE A 35 -48.82 24.45 19.18
CA ILE A 35 -48.47 25.61 19.99
C ILE A 35 -49.54 26.70 19.90
N TRP A 36 -50.00 27.00 18.68
CA TRP A 36 -51.05 27.98 18.48
C TRP A 36 -52.34 27.57 19.20
N TRP A 37 -52.80 26.33 19.00
CA TRP A 37 -54.02 25.81 19.60
C TRP A 37 -53.94 25.71 21.14
N GLY A 38 -52.81 25.29 21.70
CA GLY A 38 -52.62 25.21 23.15
C GLY A 38 -52.56 26.58 23.82
N SER A 39 -51.99 27.59 23.14
CA SER A 39 -51.88 28.95 23.66
C SER A 39 -53.21 29.68 23.80
N THR A 40 -54.23 29.30 23.02
CA THR A 40 -55.55 29.95 23.02
C THR A 40 -56.52 29.36 24.06
N ILE A 41 -56.27 28.14 24.55
CA ILE A 41 -57.19 27.43 25.47
C ILE A 41 -56.79 27.63 26.93
N ASP A 42 -55.51 27.45 27.27
CA ASP A 42 -55.04 27.57 28.67
C ASP A 42 -53.55 27.89 28.74
N PHE A 43 -53.22 29.18 28.70
CA PHE A 43 -51.85 29.68 28.54
C PHE A 43 -50.90 29.23 29.66
N GLN A 44 -51.34 29.22 30.92
CA GLN A 44 -50.47 28.91 32.06
C GLN A 44 -50.12 27.43 32.13
N ASN A 45 -51.12 26.54 32.00
CA ASN A 45 -50.87 25.09 32.01
C ASN A 45 -50.18 24.61 30.74
N PHE A 46 -50.39 25.30 29.61
CA PHE A 46 -49.71 25.00 28.35
C PHE A 46 -48.19 25.17 28.46
N TRP A 47 -47.69 26.29 28.98
CA TRP A 47 -46.23 26.52 29.09
C TRP A 47 -45.54 25.56 30.04
N LEU A 48 -46.19 25.19 31.16
CA LEU A 48 -45.70 24.17 32.09
C LEU A 48 -45.56 22.80 31.41
N ASN A 49 -46.56 22.39 30.62
CA ASN A 49 -46.52 21.15 29.86
C ASN A 49 -45.47 21.18 28.73
N VAL A 50 -45.30 22.32 28.06
CA VAL A 50 -44.26 22.50 27.03
C VAL A 50 -42.86 22.41 27.64
N LEU A 51 -42.63 23.05 28.79
CA LEU A 51 -41.36 22.98 29.52
C LEU A 51 -41.07 21.55 30.02
N ALA A 52 -42.08 20.86 30.56
CA ALA A 52 -41.95 19.47 30.98
C ALA A 52 -41.63 18.54 29.79
N ALA A 53 -42.30 18.74 28.65
CA ALA A 53 -42.03 17.99 27.42
C ALA A 53 -40.63 18.27 26.85
N LEU A 54 -40.18 19.53 26.87
CA LEU A 54 -38.81 19.90 26.46
C LEU A 54 -37.76 19.31 27.40
N ALA A 55 -38.01 19.30 28.71
CA ALA A 55 -37.12 18.68 29.70
C ALA A 55 -37.01 17.16 29.50
N LEU A 56 -38.08 16.51 29.03
CA LEU A 56 -38.07 15.08 28.69
C LEU A 56 -37.44 14.79 27.32
N LEU A 57 -37.71 15.62 26.31
CA LEU A 57 -37.23 15.42 24.93
C LEU A 57 -35.77 15.83 24.73
N GLY A 58 -35.28 16.84 25.47
CA GLY A 58 -33.92 17.35 25.37
C GLY A 58 -32.85 16.26 25.54
N PRO A 59 -32.87 15.48 26.64
CA PRO A 59 -31.95 14.36 26.85
C PRO A 59 -32.08 13.29 25.76
N GLY A 60 -33.31 13.00 25.30
CA GLY A 60 -33.55 12.02 24.23
C GLY A 60 -32.94 12.41 22.89
N LEU A 61 -32.99 13.69 22.53
CA LEU A 61 -32.33 14.23 21.32
C LEU A 61 -30.80 14.19 21.43
N VAL A 62 -30.24 14.48 22.61
CA VAL A 62 -28.80 14.39 22.84
C VAL A 62 -28.32 12.94 22.74
N LEU A 63 -29.03 11.99 23.38
CA LEU A 63 -28.76 10.56 23.28
C LEU A 63 -28.89 10.03 21.85
N SER A 64 -29.94 10.45 21.13
CA SER A 64 -30.13 10.10 19.72
C SER A 64 -28.97 10.59 18.85
N ASN A 65 -28.55 11.84 19.01
CA ASN A 65 -27.40 12.38 18.27
C ASN A 65 -26.09 11.66 18.63
N LEU A 66 -25.88 11.30 19.90
CA LEU A 66 -24.74 10.50 20.33
C LEU A 66 -24.73 9.11 19.70
N LEU A 67 -25.89 8.43 19.67
CA LEU A 67 -26.04 7.11 19.06
C LEU A 67 -25.83 7.18 17.55
N VAL A 68 -26.47 8.11 16.85
CA VAL A 68 -26.30 8.31 15.40
C VAL A 68 -24.84 8.60 15.07
N SER A 69 -24.18 9.50 15.81
CA SER A 69 -22.75 9.77 15.64
C SER A 69 -21.88 8.52 15.84
N ARG A 70 -22.23 7.65 16.80
CA ARG A 70 -21.50 6.40 17.05
C ARG A 70 -21.74 5.39 15.93
N PHE A 71 -22.98 5.18 15.51
CA PHE A 71 -23.31 4.26 14.42
C PHE A 71 -22.73 4.71 13.08
N GLU A 72 -22.75 6.01 12.76
CA GLU A 72 -22.10 6.55 11.57
C GLU A 72 -20.59 6.32 11.61
N SER A 73 -19.95 6.50 12.76
CA SER A 73 -18.51 6.25 12.91
C SER A 73 -18.13 4.78 12.75
N ILE A 74 -18.96 3.85 13.24
CA ILE A 74 -18.76 2.41 13.10
C ILE A 74 -18.93 2.01 11.63
N ARG A 75 -20.02 2.45 11.00
CA ARG A 75 -20.30 2.15 9.60
C ARG A 75 -19.22 2.71 8.66
N SER A 76 -18.79 3.96 8.88
CA SER A 76 -17.72 4.55 8.08
C SER A 76 -16.40 3.80 8.22
N ARG A 77 -16.17 3.20 9.40
CA ARG A 77 -14.98 2.40 9.67
C ARG A 77 -15.04 1.05 8.97
N GLU A 78 -16.15 0.32 9.09
CA GLU A 78 -16.38 -0.94 8.37
C GLU A 78 -16.28 -0.77 6.84
N GLU A 79 -16.85 0.31 6.31
CA GLU A 79 -16.76 0.61 4.88
C GLU A 79 -15.33 0.95 4.44
N ALA A 80 -14.56 1.67 5.26
CA ALA A 80 -13.15 1.96 5.00
C ALA A 80 -12.29 0.70 5.07
N GLU A 81 -12.55 -0.19 6.03
CA GLU A 81 -11.87 -1.49 6.18
C GLU A 81 -12.09 -2.35 4.94
N ALA A 82 -13.34 -2.51 4.50
CA ALA A 82 -13.69 -3.29 3.32
C ALA A 82 -13.05 -2.77 2.02
N ARG A 83 -12.80 -1.45 1.91
CA ARG A 83 -12.10 -0.85 0.77
C ARG A 83 -10.58 -0.96 0.87
N THR A 84 -10.03 -0.95 2.08
CA THR A 84 -8.59 -0.97 2.33
C THR A 84 -8.00 -2.38 2.20
N GLU A 85 -8.73 -3.41 2.63
CA GLU A 85 -8.28 -4.81 2.60
C GLU A 85 -7.74 -5.28 1.23
N PRO A 86 -8.46 -5.11 0.09
CA PRO A 86 -7.93 -5.54 -1.21
C PRO A 86 -6.68 -4.77 -1.63
N LEU A 87 -6.53 -3.51 -1.19
CA LEU A 87 -5.34 -2.70 -1.46
C LEU A 87 -4.11 -3.24 -0.69
N LEU A 88 -4.32 -3.73 0.54
CA LEU A 88 -3.26 -4.38 1.33
C LEU A 88 -2.82 -5.71 0.69
N ILE A 89 -3.76 -6.50 0.17
CA ILE A 89 -3.43 -7.73 -0.57
C ILE A 89 -2.69 -7.41 -1.87
N PHE A 90 -3.09 -6.36 -2.58
CA PHE A 90 -2.37 -5.95 -3.79
C PHE A 90 -0.97 -5.42 -3.48
N THR A 91 -0.80 -4.73 -2.35
CA THR A 91 0.50 -4.30 -1.82
C THR A 91 1.45 -5.49 -1.67
N HIS A 92 0.99 -6.64 -1.18
CA HIS A 92 1.83 -7.85 -1.12
C HIS A 92 2.49 -8.21 -2.45
N GLY A 93 1.70 -8.30 -3.53
CA GLY A 93 2.21 -8.68 -4.84
C GLY A 93 3.16 -7.64 -5.45
N LEU A 94 3.01 -6.36 -5.09
CA LEU A 94 3.93 -5.33 -5.53
C LEU A 94 5.27 -5.40 -4.78
N PHE A 95 5.22 -5.62 -3.46
CA PHE A 95 6.41 -5.67 -2.62
C PHE A 95 7.19 -6.98 -2.78
N SER A 96 6.54 -8.08 -3.18
CA SER A 96 7.23 -9.31 -3.56
C SER A 96 8.16 -9.13 -4.77
N GLY A 97 7.83 -8.22 -5.70
CA GLY A 97 8.69 -7.92 -6.84
C GLY A 97 10.07 -7.37 -6.45
N PHE A 98 10.22 -6.76 -5.27
CA PHE A 98 11.54 -6.33 -4.76
C PHE A 98 12.37 -7.51 -4.26
N ILE A 99 11.71 -8.51 -3.69
CA ILE A 99 12.34 -9.77 -3.26
C ILE A 99 12.78 -10.56 -4.48
N ASP A 100 11.94 -10.62 -5.52
CA ASP A 100 12.26 -11.27 -6.79
C ASP A 100 13.50 -10.64 -7.45
N MET A 101 13.56 -9.31 -7.49
CA MET A 101 14.73 -8.57 -7.98
C MET A 101 16.01 -8.90 -7.18
N ALA A 102 15.91 -9.03 -5.86
CA ALA A 102 17.04 -9.42 -5.01
C ALA A 102 17.49 -10.87 -5.24
N ASN A 103 16.54 -11.79 -5.37
CA ASN A 103 16.80 -13.19 -5.69
C ASN A 103 17.39 -13.36 -7.10
N GLU A 104 16.97 -12.52 -8.05
CA GLU A 104 17.52 -12.48 -9.40
C GLU A 104 19.00 -12.07 -9.37
N LEU A 105 19.36 -11.02 -8.63
CA LEU A 105 20.76 -10.63 -8.40
C LEU A 105 21.60 -11.79 -7.82
N LEU A 106 21.10 -12.46 -6.79
CA LEU A 106 21.80 -13.61 -6.17
C LEU A 106 21.96 -14.79 -7.14
N SER A 107 20.97 -14.99 -8.02
CA SER A 107 21.00 -16.04 -9.05
C SER A 107 22.00 -15.74 -10.16
N MET A 108 22.10 -14.48 -10.60
CA MET A 108 23.07 -14.03 -11.61
C MET A 108 24.51 -14.20 -11.12
N ALA A 109 24.73 -14.05 -9.82
CA ALA A 109 26.03 -14.28 -9.20
C ALA A 109 26.36 -15.77 -9.00
N SER A 110 25.49 -16.70 -9.43
CA SER A 110 25.65 -18.16 -9.25
C SER A 110 25.99 -18.56 -7.81
N SER A 111 25.49 -17.77 -6.86
CA SER A 111 25.82 -17.97 -5.45
C SER A 111 24.95 -19.09 -4.88
N GLU A 112 25.55 -20.03 -4.14
CA GLU A 112 24.81 -21.01 -3.31
C GLU A 112 24.13 -20.33 -2.09
N ILE A 113 24.06 -18.99 -2.10
CA ILE A 113 23.50 -18.19 -1.02
C ILE A 113 21.98 -18.43 -0.99
N ARG A 114 21.49 -18.64 0.24
CA ARG A 114 20.06 -18.82 0.52
C ARG A 114 19.26 -17.67 -0.08
N ARG A 115 18.30 -18.01 -0.93
CA ARG A 115 17.30 -17.07 -1.48
C ARG A 115 16.30 -16.70 -0.40
N ALA A 116 15.84 -15.45 -0.43
CA ALA A 116 14.76 -15.01 0.44
C ALA A 116 13.44 -15.61 -0.06
N ASP A 117 12.80 -16.44 0.76
CA ASP A 117 11.52 -17.08 0.43
C ASP A 117 10.45 -16.67 1.47
N PRO A 118 9.35 -16.02 1.03
CA PRO A 118 8.22 -15.71 1.90
C PRO A 118 7.65 -16.93 2.64
N LYS A 119 7.69 -18.12 2.03
CA LYS A 119 7.17 -19.36 2.64
C LYS A 119 8.03 -19.86 3.80
N ALA A 120 9.31 -19.49 3.84
CA ALA A 120 10.22 -19.88 4.91
C ALA A 120 9.85 -19.26 6.28
N PHE A 121 8.94 -18.29 6.30
CA PHE A 121 8.46 -17.64 7.51
C PHE A 121 7.13 -18.21 8.05
N GLY A 122 6.65 -19.34 7.51
CA GLY A 122 5.54 -20.10 8.10
C GLY A 122 4.13 -19.57 7.82
N TYR A 123 3.95 -18.73 6.79
CA TYR A 123 2.64 -18.21 6.40
C TYR A 123 2.07 -19.03 5.23
N GLU A 124 1.35 -20.11 5.55
CA GLU A 124 0.71 -20.99 4.56
C GLU A 124 -0.44 -20.29 3.79
N ASP A 125 -0.93 -19.17 4.31
CA ASP A 125 -2.13 -18.46 3.91
C ASP A 125 -1.85 -17.21 3.04
N PHE A 126 -0.84 -17.28 2.17
CA PHE A 126 -0.36 -16.14 1.36
C PHE A 126 -1.13 -16.01 0.02
N PRO A 127 -1.57 -14.81 -0.41
CA PRO A 127 -1.46 -13.49 0.22
C PRO A 127 -2.70 -13.11 1.06
N LYS A 128 -2.49 -12.64 2.30
CA LYS A 128 -3.54 -12.06 3.17
C LYS A 128 -3.02 -10.80 3.88
N PRO A 129 -3.89 -9.84 4.26
CA PRO A 129 -3.46 -8.57 4.86
C PRO A 129 -2.53 -8.74 6.06
N HIS A 130 -2.88 -9.64 6.99
CA HIS A 130 -2.11 -9.92 8.20
C HIS A 130 -0.69 -10.46 7.97
N THR A 131 -0.33 -10.82 6.73
CA THR A 131 1.01 -11.28 6.37
C THR A 131 1.96 -10.13 5.97
N LEU A 132 1.50 -8.88 5.93
CA LEU A 132 2.33 -7.70 5.60
C LEU A 132 3.55 -7.53 6.53
N PRO A 133 3.44 -7.73 7.86
CA PRO A 133 4.60 -7.71 8.75
C PRO A 133 5.66 -8.75 8.38
N ALA A 134 5.24 -9.95 7.99
CA ALA A 134 6.13 -11.00 7.53
C ALA A 134 6.89 -10.60 6.27
N LEU A 135 6.20 -9.97 5.32
CA LEU A 135 6.81 -9.45 4.11
C LEU A 135 7.91 -8.41 4.42
N CYS A 136 7.72 -7.61 5.46
CA CYS A 136 8.74 -6.68 5.94
C CYS A 136 9.99 -7.41 6.47
N ASP A 137 9.81 -8.51 7.18
CA ASP A 137 10.92 -9.33 7.66
C ASP A 137 11.64 -10.06 6.51
N VAL A 138 10.90 -10.52 5.49
CA VAL A 138 11.49 -11.11 4.27
C VAL A 138 12.29 -10.07 3.49
N LEU A 139 11.78 -8.84 3.33
CA LEU A 139 12.52 -7.74 2.70
C LEU A 139 13.80 -7.39 3.47
N ARG A 140 13.74 -7.42 4.81
CA ARG A 140 14.90 -7.19 5.66
C ARG A 140 15.92 -8.32 5.52
N ASP A 141 15.47 -9.57 5.45
CA ASP A 141 16.33 -10.73 5.23
C ASP A 141 17.00 -10.66 3.86
N ALA A 142 16.23 -10.39 2.80
CA ALA A 142 16.77 -10.17 1.45
C ALA A 142 17.85 -9.07 1.45
N ARG A 143 17.61 -7.94 2.11
CA ARG A 143 18.60 -6.85 2.23
C ARG A 143 19.85 -7.30 2.96
N ARG A 144 19.73 -8.06 4.06
CA ARG A 144 20.90 -8.60 4.79
C ARG A 144 21.70 -9.54 3.92
N THR A 145 21.05 -10.39 3.12
CA THR A 145 21.69 -11.30 2.18
C THR A 145 22.45 -10.54 1.10
N ILE A 146 21.88 -9.47 0.53
CA ILE A 146 22.58 -8.62 -0.44
C ILE A 146 23.78 -7.89 0.20
N VAL A 147 23.65 -7.40 1.44
CA VAL A 147 24.78 -6.78 2.15
C VAL A 147 25.91 -7.79 2.41
N ALA A 148 25.57 -9.02 2.78
CA ALA A 148 26.56 -10.08 2.96
C ALA A 148 27.26 -10.45 1.63
N PHE A 149 26.50 -10.47 0.54
CA PHE A 149 27.02 -10.65 -0.82
C PHE A 149 27.97 -9.51 -1.24
N ASP A 150 27.60 -8.25 -0.99
CA ASP A 150 28.44 -7.09 -1.33
C ASP A 150 29.75 -7.07 -0.52
N ALA A 151 29.69 -7.47 0.74
CA ALA A 151 30.86 -7.58 1.60
C ALA A 151 31.81 -8.73 1.20
N ASN A 152 31.26 -9.83 0.68
CA ASN A 152 32.02 -11.02 0.29
C ASN A 152 31.52 -11.57 -1.07
N PRO A 153 31.84 -10.90 -2.18
CA PRO A 153 31.36 -11.32 -3.48
C PRO A 153 31.98 -12.68 -3.88
N PRO A 154 31.22 -13.60 -4.49
CA PRO A 154 31.74 -14.86 -5.01
C PRO A 154 32.88 -14.65 -6.00
N VAL A 155 33.82 -15.60 -6.04
CA VAL A 155 34.99 -15.56 -6.94
C VAL A 155 34.52 -15.46 -8.40
N GLY A 156 34.93 -14.39 -9.09
CA GLY A 156 34.58 -14.13 -10.50
C GLY A 156 33.52 -13.04 -10.71
N VAL A 157 32.88 -12.55 -9.65
CA VAL A 157 31.86 -11.50 -9.69
C VAL A 157 32.48 -10.14 -9.31
N THR A 158 33.37 -9.60 -10.15
CA THR A 158 34.12 -8.38 -9.76
C THR A 158 33.65 -7.11 -10.45
N THR A 159 33.19 -7.15 -11.70
CA THR A 159 32.80 -5.93 -12.43
C THR A 159 31.53 -6.04 -13.25
N LYS A 160 31.16 -7.24 -13.70
CA LYS A 160 30.01 -7.45 -14.60
C LYS A 160 29.23 -8.68 -14.19
N LEU A 161 27.90 -8.56 -14.14
CA LEU A 161 26.98 -9.66 -13.95
C LEU A 161 26.35 -10.04 -15.29
N PRO A 162 26.35 -11.33 -15.68
CA PRO A 162 25.70 -11.77 -16.90
C PRO A 162 24.19 -11.67 -16.77
N LEU A 163 23.53 -11.10 -17.78
CA LEU A 163 22.07 -11.08 -17.87
C LEU A 163 21.55 -12.45 -18.30
N PRO A 164 20.40 -12.92 -17.76
CA PRO A 164 19.80 -14.18 -18.19
C PRO A 164 19.52 -14.14 -19.71
N ASP A 165 19.88 -15.22 -20.42
CA ASP A 165 19.76 -15.25 -21.89
C ASP A 165 18.31 -15.19 -22.37
N ASP A 166 17.39 -15.75 -21.57
CA ASP A 166 15.99 -15.97 -21.97
C ASP A 166 14.99 -14.99 -21.33
N ARG A 167 15.42 -14.20 -20.33
CA ARG A 167 14.54 -13.31 -19.54
C ARG A 167 15.26 -11.99 -19.24
N GLY A 168 14.60 -10.86 -19.50
CA GLY A 168 15.09 -9.55 -19.08
C GLY A 168 15.09 -9.41 -17.55
N LEU A 169 15.72 -8.35 -17.04
CA LEU A 169 15.70 -8.05 -15.61
C LEU A 169 14.29 -7.76 -15.11
N THR A 170 13.96 -8.29 -13.93
CA THR A 170 12.70 -8.02 -13.26
C THR A 170 12.84 -6.77 -12.41
N PHE A 171 12.18 -5.68 -12.82
CA PHE A 171 12.09 -4.47 -12.03
C PHE A 171 10.73 -4.35 -11.33
N PRO A 172 10.69 -3.96 -10.05
CA PRO A 172 9.45 -3.75 -9.34
C PRO A 172 8.66 -2.59 -9.95
N ARG A 173 7.32 -2.72 -9.97
CA ARG A 173 6.41 -1.71 -10.53
C ARG A 173 6.21 -0.55 -9.56
N THR A 174 7.25 0.26 -9.35
CA THR A 174 7.29 1.37 -8.38
C THR A 174 6.18 2.40 -8.58
N LYS A 175 5.75 2.67 -9.83
CA LYS A 175 4.58 3.53 -10.11
C LYS A 175 3.30 3.00 -9.49
N LEU A 176 3.09 1.68 -9.57
CA LEU A 176 1.90 1.05 -9.00
C LEU A 176 1.96 1.07 -7.48
N VAL A 177 3.15 0.94 -6.88
CA VAL A 177 3.32 1.12 -5.42
C VAL A 177 2.84 2.50 -5.00
N LEU A 178 3.28 3.57 -5.69
CA LEU A 178 2.81 4.92 -5.43
C LEU A 178 1.28 5.05 -5.57
N THR A 179 0.72 4.58 -6.69
CA THR A 179 -0.73 4.67 -6.93
C THR A 179 -1.55 3.95 -5.85
N VAL A 180 -1.09 2.79 -5.39
CA VAL A 180 -1.79 2.03 -4.35
C VAL A 180 -1.69 2.73 -2.99
N VAL A 181 -0.52 3.26 -2.65
CA VAL A 181 -0.35 4.05 -1.42
C VAL A 181 -1.20 5.32 -1.44
N GLU A 182 -1.31 6.02 -2.57
CA GLU A 182 -2.21 7.16 -2.73
C GLU A 182 -3.69 6.78 -2.62
N MET A 183 -4.08 5.60 -3.12
CA MET A 183 -5.44 5.09 -2.94
C MET A 183 -5.72 4.77 -1.47
N MET A 184 -4.76 4.18 -0.77
CA MET A 184 -4.88 3.91 0.67
C MET A 184 -4.92 5.20 1.50
N ASP A 185 -4.16 6.24 1.14
CA ASP A 185 -4.16 7.55 1.81
C ASP A 185 -5.53 8.24 1.81
N ARG A 186 -6.35 7.99 0.78
CA ARG A 186 -7.72 8.51 0.69
C ARG A 186 -8.66 7.89 1.72
N GLU A 187 -8.39 6.64 2.12
CA GLU A 187 -9.19 5.92 3.11
C GLU A 187 -8.61 6.08 4.52
N ILE A 188 -7.28 6.00 4.65
CA ILE A 188 -6.53 6.12 5.90
C ILE A 188 -5.35 7.09 5.68
N PRO A 189 -5.40 8.31 6.25
CA PRO A 189 -4.35 9.31 6.03
C PRO A 189 -2.94 8.81 6.39
N MET A 190 -2.04 8.79 5.42
CA MET A 190 -0.66 8.31 5.50
C MET A 190 0.34 9.17 4.69
N PRO A 191 0.43 10.49 4.96
CA PRO A 191 1.20 11.42 4.12
C PRO A 191 2.70 11.10 4.03
N LEU A 192 3.29 10.56 5.10
CA LEU A 192 4.70 10.15 5.11
C LEU A 192 4.95 8.92 4.23
N THR A 193 3.99 7.99 4.18
CA THR A 193 4.05 6.81 3.31
C THR A 193 3.97 7.25 1.84
N VAL A 194 3.08 8.19 1.52
CA VAL A 194 2.95 8.76 0.17
C VAL A 194 4.27 9.44 -0.25
N LEU A 195 4.86 10.27 0.63
CA LEU A 195 6.15 10.92 0.34
C LEU A 195 7.27 9.91 0.10
N ALA A 196 7.34 8.84 0.91
CA ALA A 196 8.31 7.77 0.71
C ALA A 196 8.10 7.02 -0.62
N ALA A 197 6.84 6.79 -1.02
CA ALA A 197 6.50 6.17 -2.29
C ALA A 197 6.85 7.05 -3.50
N HIS A 198 6.69 8.38 -3.40
CA HIS A 198 7.21 9.31 -4.39
C HIS A 198 8.73 9.24 -4.51
N GLY A 199 9.43 9.25 -3.38
CA GLY A 199 10.90 9.10 -3.36
C GLY A 199 11.36 7.79 -4.03
N LEU A 200 10.62 6.70 -3.83
CA LEU A 200 10.87 5.43 -4.51
C LEU A 200 10.63 5.49 -6.01
N TRP A 201 9.52 6.09 -6.44
CA TRP A 201 9.22 6.27 -7.86
C TRP A 201 10.29 7.12 -8.54
N ASP A 202 10.64 8.27 -7.96
CA ASP A 202 11.68 9.16 -8.49
C ASP A 202 13.04 8.47 -8.50
N SER A 203 13.39 7.75 -7.43
CA SER A 203 14.61 6.95 -7.38
C SER A 203 14.63 5.90 -8.48
N SER A 204 13.53 5.21 -8.76
CA SER A 204 13.50 4.18 -9.82
C SER A 204 13.66 4.74 -11.24
N ASN A 205 13.33 6.02 -11.46
CA ASN A 205 13.52 6.69 -12.74
C ASN A 205 14.92 7.31 -12.89
N ASN A 206 15.56 7.67 -11.77
CA ASN A 206 16.84 8.37 -11.75
C ASN A 206 18.02 7.49 -11.31
N VAL A 207 17.78 6.30 -10.76
CA VAL A 207 18.82 5.33 -10.46
C VAL A 207 19.30 4.75 -11.77
N GLY A 208 20.58 4.95 -12.01
CA GLY A 208 21.22 4.53 -13.21
C GLY A 208 22.08 3.30 -12.98
N VAL A 209 21.81 2.21 -13.70
CA VAL A 209 22.67 1.01 -13.71
C VAL A 209 23.57 1.07 -14.92
N ASP A 210 24.83 0.69 -14.76
CA ASP A 210 25.75 0.54 -15.88
C ASP A 210 25.34 -0.68 -16.72
N PHE A 211 24.99 -0.45 -17.98
CA PHE A 211 24.59 -1.50 -18.91
C PHE A 211 25.66 -1.70 -19.98
N ILE A 212 25.98 -2.96 -20.27
CA ILE A 212 27.01 -3.34 -21.25
C ILE A 212 26.43 -4.40 -22.19
N ALA A 213 26.20 -4.03 -23.45
CA ALA A 213 25.91 -4.98 -24.52
C ALA A 213 27.15 -5.20 -25.39
N ALA A 214 27.63 -6.45 -25.45
CA ALA A 214 28.76 -6.85 -26.29
C ALA A 214 28.29 -7.82 -27.38
N TYR A 215 28.46 -7.45 -28.65
CA TYR A 215 28.19 -8.34 -29.78
C TYR A 215 29.41 -9.24 -30.04
N PRO A 216 29.23 -10.53 -30.35
CA PRO A 216 30.33 -11.40 -30.71
C PRO A 216 31.02 -10.88 -31.97
N ASN A 217 32.36 -10.87 -31.97
CA ASN A 217 33.20 -10.39 -33.07
C ASN A 217 32.92 -11.06 -34.43
N GLU A 218 32.25 -12.22 -34.43
CA GLU A 218 32.00 -13.06 -35.61
C GLU A 218 30.57 -12.91 -36.17
N SER A 219 29.80 -11.91 -35.75
CA SER A 219 28.44 -11.74 -36.28
C SER A 219 28.48 -11.44 -37.78
N PRO A 220 27.83 -12.25 -38.65
CA PRO A 220 27.83 -12.06 -40.11
C PRO A 220 27.06 -10.81 -40.57
N LEU A 221 26.47 -10.06 -39.64
CA LEU A 221 25.84 -8.76 -39.86
C LEU A 221 26.81 -7.58 -39.70
N ARG A 222 28.12 -7.82 -39.52
CA ARG A 222 29.14 -6.77 -39.57
C ARG A 222 29.22 -6.21 -40.99
N ALA A 223 28.57 -5.09 -41.24
CA ALA A 223 28.94 -4.26 -42.37
C ALA A 223 30.36 -3.71 -42.13
N PRO A 224 31.25 -3.71 -43.14
CA PRO A 224 32.57 -3.09 -43.00
C PRO A 224 32.38 -1.59 -42.76
N GLY A 225 32.65 -1.14 -41.54
CA GLY A 225 32.42 0.25 -41.08
C GLY A 225 31.44 0.38 -39.91
N ASP A 226 30.68 -0.68 -39.57
CA ASP A 226 29.82 -0.70 -38.39
C ASP A 226 30.63 -1.00 -37.13
N ASP A 227 31.17 0.07 -36.57
CA ASP A 227 31.67 0.21 -35.20
C ASP A 227 30.47 0.07 -34.22
N PHE A 228 29.77 -1.08 -34.19
CA PHE A 228 28.90 -1.43 -33.06
C PHE A 228 29.80 -1.68 -31.84
N ARG A 229 30.33 -0.57 -31.31
CA ARG A 229 31.03 -0.46 -30.05
C ARG A 229 30.13 -1.04 -28.97
N ASN A 230 30.73 -1.70 -28.00
CA ASN A 230 30.05 -2.05 -26.75
C ASN A 230 29.17 -0.87 -26.34
N VAL A 231 27.86 -1.06 -26.29
CA VAL A 231 26.97 -0.02 -25.76
C VAL A 231 27.20 -0.04 -24.25
N VAL A 232 28.10 0.82 -23.81
CA VAL A 232 28.34 1.11 -22.40
C VAL A 232 27.53 2.35 -22.11
N SER A 233 26.35 2.15 -21.54
CA SER A 233 25.54 3.27 -21.08
C SER A 233 25.65 3.32 -19.57
N SER A 234 26.26 4.40 -19.08
CA SER A 234 26.31 4.70 -17.65
C SER A 234 25.00 5.33 -17.24
N GLN A 235 24.50 4.92 -16.08
CA GLN A 235 23.31 5.49 -15.47
C GLN A 235 21.98 5.31 -16.23
N VAL A 236 21.64 4.08 -16.63
CA VAL A 236 20.37 3.79 -17.30
C VAL A 236 19.26 3.49 -16.28
N GLY A 237 18.12 4.17 -16.37
CA GLY A 237 16.93 3.89 -15.56
C GLY A 237 16.21 2.58 -15.96
N PHE A 238 15.37 2.04 -15.08
CA PHE A 238 14.75 0.71 -15.24
C PHE A 238 13.99 0.51 -16.56
N ALA A 239 13.23 1.52 -16.98
CA ALA A 239 12.48 1.46 -18.23
C ALA A 239 13.39 1.33 -19.46
N ALA A 240 14.56 1.98 -19.45
CA ALA A 240 15.52 1.91 -20.53
C ALA A 240 16.30 0.59 -20.51
N ILE A 241 16.63 0.03 -19.33
CA ILE A 241 17.22 -1.32 -19.23
C ILE A 241 16.27 -2.37 -19.77
N GLY A 242 14.99 -2.34 -19.37
CA GLY A 242 13.95 -3.23 -19.91
C GLY A 242 13.84 -3.11 -21.43
N ASN A 243 13.77 -1.87 -21.94
CA ASN A 243 13.75 -1.64 -23.39
C ASN A 243 15.02 -2.17 -24.08
N TYR A 244 16.22 -2.02 -23.51
CA TYR A 244 17.45 -2.59 -24.06
C TYR A 244 17.47 -4.12 -24.02
N CYS A 245 16.89 -4.73 -22.98
CA CYS A 245 16.69 -6.17 -22.91
C CYS A 245 15.73 -6.66 -24.02
N ASP A 246 14.65 -5.93 -24.27
CA ASP A 246 13.60 -6.30 -25.24
C ASP A 246 14.02 -6.00 -26.70
N THR A 247 14.67 -4.86 -26.94
CA THR A 247 15.11 -4.43 -28.29
C THR A 247 16.46 -5.00 -28.70
N GLY A 248 17.37 -5.24 -27.74
CA GLY A 248 18.65 -5.92 -27.99
C GLY A 248 18.48 -7.40 -28.33
N ALA A 249 17.30 -7.99 -28.07
CA ALA A 249 16.97 -9.38 -28.31
C ALA A 249 16.49 -9.67 -29.74
N ARG A 250 17.31 -9.35 -30.74
CA ARG A 250 17.21 -9.99 -32.07
C ARG A 250 18.46 -10.75 -32.51
N GLY A 251 19.40 -11.01 -31.61
CA GLY A 251 20.33 -12.13 -31.79
C GLY A 251 21.75 -11.88 -31.26
N ARG A 252 22.18 -12.78 -30.37
CA ARG A 252 23.60 -13.14 -30.10
C ARG A 252 24.45 -12.19 -29.24
N ALA A 253 23.96 -11.05 -28.76
CA ALA A 253 24.76 -10.18 -27.88
C ALA A 253 24.87 -10.73 -26.45
N LYS A 254 26.09 -10.81 -25.90
CA LYS A 254 26.31 -11.05 -24.46
C LYS A 254 26.01 -9.77 -23.70
N ARG A 255 24.99 -9.79 -22.83
CA ARG A 255 24.52 -8.63 -22.08
C ARG A 255 24.98 -8.74 -20.63
N HIS A 256 25.46 -7.63 -20.06
CA HIS A 256 25.89 -7.56 -18.67
C HIS A 256 25.42 -6.25 -18.03
N VAL A 257 25.32 -6.27 -16.70
CA VAL A 257 25.17 -5.07 -15.87
C VAL A 257 26.37 -4.89 -14.96
N GLY A 258 26.70 -3.64 -14.63
CA GLY A 258 27.77 -3.34 -13.69
C GLY A 258 27.41 -3.80 -12.28
N THR A 259 28.22 -4.69 -11.71
CA THR A 259 27.93 -5.34 -10.42
C THR A 259 27.66 -4.30 -9.32
N VAL A 260 28.54 -3.32 -9.15
CA VAL A 260 28.42 -2.29 -8.09
C VAL A 260 27.14 -1.47 -8.24
N SER A 261 26.91 -0.90 -9.43
CA SER A 261 25.73 -0.07 -9.71
C SER A 261 24.41 -0.85 -9.55
N TYR A 262 24.39 -2.13 -9.89
CA TYR A 262 23.19 -2.96 -9.76
C TYR A 262 22.95 -3.40 -8.31
N VAL A 263 23.99 -3.76 -7.56
CA VAL A 263 23.89 -4.08 -6.13
C VAL A 263 23.41 -2.86 -5.33
N GLU A 264 23.98 -1.68 -5.56
CA GLU A 264 23.56 -0.43 -4.92
C GLU A 264 22.08 -0.11 -5.22
N CYS A 265 21.68 -0.28 -6.48
CA CYS A 265 20.30 -0.14 -6.92
C CYS A 265 19.34 -1.08 -6.17
N VAL A 266 19.67 -2.38 -6.10
CA VAL A 266 18.85 -3.38 -5.40
C VAL A 266 18.78 -3.06 -3.90
N MET A 267 19.90 -2.71 -3.26
CA MET A 267 19.94 -2.33 -1.84
C MET A 267 19.08 -1.11 -1.54
N ASN A 268 19.17 -0.06 -2.36
CA ASN A 268 18.38 1.16 -2.17
C ASN A 268 16.88 0.86 -2.34
N SER A 269 16.52 0.09 -3.37
CA SER A 269 15.14 -0.31 -3.62
C SER A 269 14.55 -1.15 -2.49
N LEU A 270 15.29 -2.14 -1.98
CA LEU A 270 14.89 -2.94 -0.81
C LEU A 270 14.73 -2.08 0.45
N ARG A 271 15.65 -1.15 0.69
CA ARG A 271 15.59 -0.24 1.83
C ARG A 271 14.34 0.64 1.77
N GLN A 272 14.07 1.26 0.62
CA GLN A 272 12.91 2.13 0.45
C GLN A 272 11.60 1.33 0.55
N ALA A 273 11.56 0.12 -0.02
CA ALA A 273 10.44 -0.79 0.14
C ALA A 273 10.21 -1.17 1.62
N GLU A 274 11.27 -1.48 2.38
CA GLU A 274 11.17 -1.75 3.82
C GLU A 274 10.58 -0.55 4.57
N VAL A 275 11.00 0.68 4.25
CA VAL A 275 10.50 1.91 4.90
C VAL A 275 9.02 2.13 4.59
N ILE A 276 8.61 2.03 3.32
CA ILE A 276 7.21 2.23 2.92
C ILE A 276 6.32 1.19 3.60
N LEU A 277 6.72 -0.08 3.55
CA LEU A 277 5.93 -1.16 4.14
C LEU A 277 5.79 -1.02 5.66
N LYS A 278 6.87 -0.64 6.36
CA LYS A 278 6.81 -0.32 7.80
C LYS A 278 5.86 0.84 8.09
N SER A 279 5.90 1.87 7.27
CA SER A 279 5.02 3.03 7.40
C SER A 279 3.56 2.64 7.22
N VAL A 280 3.25 1.82 6.20
CA VAL A 280 1.90 1.25 6.00
C VAL A 280 1.45 0.48 7.23
N ILE A 281 2.26 -0.46 7.72
CA ILE A 281 1.92 -1.28 8.89
C ILE A 281 1.66 -0.42 10.13
N SER A 282 2.43 0.66 10.33
CA SER A 282 2.29 1.53 11.50
C SER A 282 1.03 2.39 11.52
N VAL A 283 0.38 2.57 10.37
CA VAL A 283 -0.79 3.46 10.21
C VAL A 283 -2.09 2.67 10.08
N VAL A 284 -2.03 1.46 9.54
CA VAL A 284 -3.20 0.60 9.37
C VAL A 284 -3.67 0.06 10.73
N PRO A 285 -4.97 0.14 11.05
CA PRO A 285 -5.50 -0.34 12.33
C PRO A 285 -5.22 -1.82 12.61
N ASP A 286 -4.97 -2.14 13.88
CA ASP A 286 -4.73 -3.51 14.38
C ASP A 286 -5.92 -4.46 14.17
N GLU A 287 -7.13 -3.95 13.88
CA GLU A 287 -8.26 -4.82 13.50
C GLU A 287 -8.10 -5.40 12.09
N ILE A 288 -7.45 -4.66 11.17
CA ILE A 288 -7.17 -5.08 9.79
C ILE A 288 -5.84 -5.85 9.73
N LEU A 289 -4.86 -5.40 10.50
CA LEU A 289 -3.56 -6.06 10.68
C LEU A 289 -3.43 -6.56 12.12
N PRO A 290 -4.07 -7.68 12.48
CA PRO A 290 -3.90 -8.24 13.80
C PRO A 290 -2.40 -8.47 14.05
N SER A 291 -1.91 -7.93 15.15
CA SER A 291 -0.51 -8.11 15.54
C SER A 291 -0.17 -9.59 15.66
N ALA A 292 1.10 -9.96 15.44
CA ALA A 292 1.54 -11.35 15.55
C ALA A 292 1.18 -11.99 16.91
N ALA A 293 1.15 -11.20 17.98
CA ALA A 293 0.69 -11.63 19.31
C ALA A 293 -0.81 -11.97 19.33
N ARG A 294 -1.64 -11.14 18.67
CA ARG A 294 -3.09 -11.37 18.57
C ARG A 294 -3.42 -12.55 17.65
N ILE A 295 -2.63 -12.76 16.59
CA ILE A 295 -2.74 -13.95 15.73
C ILE A 295 -2.40 -15.21 16.53
N ALA A 296 -1.31 -15.19 17.31
CA ALA A 296 -0.93 -16.29 18.17
C ALA A 296 -2.03 -16.62 19.21
N ASP A 297 -2.61 -15.60 19.85
CA ASP A 297 -3.72 -15.76 20.79
C ASP A 297 -5.00 -16.30 20.11
N LEU A 298 -5.33 -15.83 18.90
CA LEU A 298 -6.48 -16.32 18.13
C LEU A 298 -6.28 -17.77 17.66
N THR A 299 -5.05 -18.15 17.29
CA THR A 299 -4.71 -19.54 16.95
C THR A 299 -4.69 -20.46 18.15
N ALA A 300 -4.22 -19.98 19.31
CA ALA A 300 -4.24 -20.73 20.56
C ALA A 300 -5.68 -20.99 21.05
N ASN A 301 -6.55 -19.97 20.98
CA ASN A 301 -7.97 -20.10 21.33
C ASN A 301 -8.74 -21.02 20.36
N ARG A 302 -8.41 -21.01 19.06
CA ARG A 302 -8.98 -21.96 18.09
C ARG A 302 -8.52 -23.40 18.31
N ALA A 303 -7.28 -23.61 18.71
CA ALA A 303 -6.75 -24.95 18.99
C ALA A 303 -7.44 -25.58 20.22
N SER A 304 -7.88 -24.78 21.19
CA SER A 304 -8.68 -25.25 22.34
C SER A 304 -10.16 -25.53 22.03
N GLU A 305 -10.66 -25.11 20.86
CA GLU A 305 -12.05 -25.33 20.44
C GLU A 305 -12.23 -26.56 19.55
N VAL A 306 -11.16 -27.27 19.17
CA VAL A 306 -11.26 -28.53 18.43
C VAL A 306 -11.42 -29.67 19.46
N PRO A 307 -12.61 -30.32 19.55
CA PRO A 307 -12.74 -31.49 20.38
C PRO A 307 -11.94 -32.63 19.76
N GLU A 308 -11.11 -33.28 20.58
CA GLU A 308 -10.48 -34.56 20.22
C GLU A 308 -11.57 -35.56 19.82
N ASN A 309 -11.58 -35.95 18.55
CA ASN A 309 -12.33 -37.09 18.04
C ASN A 309 -11.36 -38.21 17.69
#